data_AF-A0A5B7CE55-F1
#
_entry.id   AF-A0A5B7CE55-F1
#
_cell.length_a   1.000
_cell.length_b   1.000
_cell.length_c   1.000
_cell.angle_alpha   90.00
_cell.angle_beta   90.00
_cell.angle_gamma   90.00
#
_symmetry.space_group_name_H-M   'P 1'
#
loop_
_entity.id
_entity.type
_entity.pdbx_description
1 polymer ?
#
loop_
_entity_poly.entity_id
_entity_poly.type
_entity_poly.pdbx_seq_one_letter_code
_entity_poly.pdbx_strand_id
1 'polypeptide(L)'
;LNDVHSYGCVVRTSKDPRMSSDLVGNIILDEVCGKSLTHPIDVVSKFKQNYGLTISYPHAWLGVEKARNELYNDESLSFDQLRWYFDEARKVNPDSHLEIDYDHESRLFKRYFVAFYACIYGFNHCKPMLFLDETFLKSRYKGKKLCLSNSNA
;
A
#
# COMPACT_ATOMS: atom_id res chain seq x y z
N LEU A 1 -43.85 38.10 -25.86
CA LEU A 1 -43.14 36.84 -25.58
C LEU A 1 -41.65 37.07 -25.82
N ASN A 2 -40.88 37.36 -24.78
CA ASN A 2 -39.41 37.34 -24.85
C ASN A 2 -38.96 36.33 -23.80
N ASP A 3 -38.81 35.08 -24.22
CA ASP A 3 -38.30 34.02 -23.36
C ASP A 3 -36.78 33.97 -23.51
N VAL A 4 -36.09 34.81 -22.73
CA VAL A 4 -34.64 34.78 -22.62
C VAL A 4 -34.30 33.58 -21.74
N HIS A 5 -34.04 32.43 -22.37
CA HIS A 5 -33.44 31.28 -21.71
C HIS A 5 -32.01 31.61 -21.30
N SER A 6 -31.87 32.14 -20.09
CA SER A 6 -30.58 32.20 -19.41
C SER A 6 -30.21 30.77 -18.99
N TYR A 7 -29.35 30.12 -19.77
CA TYR A 7 -28.70 28.88 -19.35
C TYR A 7 -27.77 29.22 -18.19
N GLY A 8 -28.32 29.20 -16.98
CA GLY A 8 -27.55 29.26 -15.74
C GLY A 8 -26.57 28.09 -15.75
N CYS A 9 -25.31 28.38 -16.07
CA CYS A 9 -24.20 27.48 -15.81
C CYS A 9 -24.13 27.34 -14.29
N VAL A 10 -24.84 26.35 -13.75
CA VAL A 10 -24.72 25.97 -12.35
C VAL A 10 -23.31 25.42 -12.20
N VAL A 11 -22.39 26.28 -11.78
CA VAL A 11 -21.09 25.87 -11.26
C VAL A 11 -21.40 25.00 -10.05
N ARG A 12 -21.41 23.68 -10.26
CA ARG A 12 -21.70 22.70 -9.21
C ARG A 12 -20.58 22.82 -8.18
N THR A 13 -20.94 23.36 -7.03
CA THR A 13 -20.04 23.55 -5.90
C THR A 13 -19.94 22.24 -5.12
N SER A 14 -18.91 22.11 -4.29
CA SER A 14 -18.61 20.94 -3.45
C SER A 14 -19.66 20.58 -2.39
N LYS A 15 -20.87 21.15 -2.46
CA LYS A 15 -22.01 20.88 -1.56
C LYS A 15 -23.08 20.02 -2.23
N ASP A 16 -22.88 19.58 -3.48
CA ASP A 16 -23.78 18.65 -4.15
C ASP A 16 -23.64 17.25 -3.52
N PRO A 17 -24.70 16.65 -2.94
CA PRO A 17 -24.66 15.33 -2.31
C PRO A 17 -24.24 14.21 -3.27
N ARG A 18 -24.21 14.46 -4.59
CA ARG A 18 -23.74 13.49 -5.59
C ARG A 18 -22.22 13.44 -5.73
N MET A 19 -21.49 14.42 -5.19
CA MET A 19 -20.03 14.48 -5.25
C MET A 19 -19.41 14.00 -3.92
N SER A 20 -19.60 12.72 -3.61
CA SER A 20 -19.00 12.11 -2.44
C SER A 20 -17.53 11.77 -2.68
N SER A 21 -16.73 11.68 -1.61
CA SER A 21 -15.36 11.17 -1.70
C SER A 21 -15.31 9.71 -2.18
N ASP A 22 -16.39 8.94 -2.04
CA ASP A 22 -16.52 7.59 -2.60
C ASP A 22 -16.57 7.61 -4.13
N LEU A 23 -17.38 8.50 -4.71
CA LEU A 23 -17.43 8.67 -6.16
C LEU A 23 -16.07 9.10 -6.71
N VAL A 24 -15.40 10.05 -6.02
CA VAL A 24 -14.05 10.48 -6.40
C VAL A 24 -13.09 9.30 -6.38
N GLY A 25 -13.07 8.52 -5.29
CA GLY A 25 -12.22 7.35 -5.14
C GLY A 25 -12.40 6.32 -6.25
N ASN A 26 -13.65 5.93 -6.54
CA ASN A 26 -13.98 4.96 -7.59
C ASN A 26 -13.51 5.42 -8.98
N ILE A 27 -13.64 6.71 -9.30
CA ILE A 27 -13.23 7.27 -10.61
C ILE A 27 -11.71 7.28 -10.77
N ILE A 28 -10.96 7.49 -9.69
CA ILE A 28 -9.49 7.57 -9.74
C ILE A 28 -8.79 6.24 -9.43
N LEU A 29 -9.54 5.17 -9.14
CA LEU A 29 -8.98 3.91 -8.67
C LEU A 29 -7.94 3.32 -9.64
N ASP A 30 -8.26 3.27 -10.93
CA ASP A 30 -7.34 2.80 -11.98
C ASP A 30 -6.08 3.68 -12.11
N GLU A 31 -6.23 4.99 -11.94
CA GLU A 31 -5.11 5.93 -11.99
C GLU A 31 -4.20 5.77 -10.77
N VAL A 32 -4.77 5.59 -9.57
CA VAL A 32 -4.01 5.34 -8.35
C VAL A 32 -3.30 3.98 -8.43
N CYS A 33 -3.88 3.00 -9.13
CA CYS A 33 -3.24 1.72 -9.43
C CYS A 33 -2.00 1.91 -10.33
N GLY A 34 -2.12 2.68 -11.42
CA GLY A 34 -1.00 2.96 -12.33
C GLY A 34 0.03 3.99 -11.81
N LYS A 35 -0.37 4.85 -10.86
CA LYS A 35 0.46 5.92 -10.28
C LYS A 35 0.21 6.02 -8.77
N SER A 36 0.97 5.24 -8.00
CA SER A 36 0.86 5.18 -6.53
C SER A 36 1.01 6.54 -5.81
N LEU A 37 1.69 7.50 -6.45
CA LEU A 37 1.94 8.86 -5.95
C LEU A 37 0.93 9.91 -6.48
N THR A 38 -0.28 9.52 -6.87
CA THR A 38 -1.32 10.47 -7.28
C THR A 38 -1.54 11.55 -6.20
N HIS A 39 -1.33 12.82 -6.54
CA HIS A 39 -1.51 13.93 -5.61
C HIS A 39 -2.95 14.46 -5.68
N PRO A 40 -3.56 14.84 -4.53
CA PRO A 40 -4.93 15.36 -4.52
C PRO A 40 -5.13 16.61 -5.39
N ILE A 41 -4.11 17.44 -5.56
CA ILE A 41 -4.15 18.63 -6.45
C ILE A 41 -4.34 18.22 -7.91
N ASP A 42 -3.68 17.14 -8.34
CA ASP A 42 -3.83 16.61 -9.70
C ASP A 42 -5.26 16.10 -9.91
N VAL A 43 -5.84 15.47 -8.88
CA VAL A 43 -7.24 15.01 -8.89
C VAL A 43 -8.20 16.20 -8.97
N VAL A 44 -7.98 17.28 -8.21
CA VAL A 44 -8.79 18.51 -8.33
C VAL A 44 -8.73 19.07 -9.76
N SER A 45 -7.54 19.16 -10.32
CA SER A 45 -7.34 19.65 -11.68
C SER A 45 -8.03 18.76 -12.72
N LYS A 46 -7.86 17.44 -12.62
CA LYS A 46 -8.49 16.44 -13.49
C LYS A 46 -10.02 16.53 -13.45
N PHE A 47 -10.61 16.66 -12.27
CA PHE A 47 -12.07 16.75 -12.15
C PHE A 47 -12.62 18.01 -12.82
N LYS A 48 -11.88 19.11 -12.73
CA LYS A 48 -12.22 20.35 -13.41
C LYS A 48 -12.05 20.24 -14.92
N GLN A 49 -10.97 19.64 -15.41
CA GLN A 49 -10.66 19.54 -16.84
C GLN A 49 -11.55 18.52 -17.57
N ASN A 50 -11.73 17.33 -17.00
CA ASN A 50 -12.37 16.21 -17.69
C ASN A 50 -13.89 16.19 -17.49
N TYR A 51 -14.36 16.68 -16.35
CA TYR A 51 -15.78 16.60 -15.98
C TYR A 51 -16.42 17.98 -15.76
N GLY A 52 -15.65 19.07 -15.80
CA GLY A 52 -16.15 20.42 -15.50
C GLY A 52 -16.55 20.61 -14.03
N LEU A 53 -16.13 19.70 -13.14
CA LEU A 53 -16.59 19.63 -11.76
C LEU A 53 -15.54 20.25 -10.82
N THR A 54 -15.98 21.17 -9.98
CA THR A 54 -15.11 21.79 -8.96
C THR A 54 -15.23 21.00 -7.66
N ILE A 55 -14.25 20.14 -7.40
CA ILE A 55 -14.12 19.43 -6.13
C ILE A 55 -13.22 20.20 -5.16
N SER A 56 -13.52 20.14 -3.87
CA SER A 56 -12.66 20.73 -2.85
C SER A 56 -11.45 19.83 -2.59
N TYR A 57 -10.32 20.44 -2.22
CA TYR A 57 -9.10 19.70 -1.90
C TYR A 57 -9.32 18.60 -0.83
N PRO A 58 -10.06 18.82 0.28
CA PRO A 58 -10.33 17.76 1.25
C PRO A 58 -11.10 16.58 0.66
N HIS A 59 -12.04 16.82 -0.28
CA HIS A 59 -12.77 15.75 -0.94
C HIS A 59 -11.88 14.95 -1.89
N ALA A 60 -11.00 15.63 -2.62
CA ALA A 60 -10.00 14.99 -3.46
C ALA A 60 -9.03 14.15 -2.62
N TRP A 61 -8.55 14.67 -1.50
CA TRP A 61 -7.66 13.95 -0.59
C TRP A 61 -8.33 12.71 -0.02
N LEU A 62 -9.58 12.83 0.46
CA LEU A 62 -10.36 11.69 0.95
C LEU A 62 -10.59 10.65 -0.16
N GLY A 63 -10.89 11.07 -1.39
CA GLY A 63 -11.06 10.17 -2.53
C GLY A 63 -9.77 9.42 -2.86
N VAL A 64 -8.62 10.11 -2.88
CA VAL A 64 -7.30 9.48 -3.07
C VAL A 64 -7.02 8.47 -1.96
N GLU A 65 -7.29 8.81 -0.71
CA GLU A 65 -7.05 7.92 0.43
C GLU A 65 -7.96 6.70 0.40
N LYS A 66 -9.23 6.86 -0.01
CA LYS A 66 -10.15 5.75 -0.24
C LYS A 66 -9.71 4.82 -1.37
N ALA A 67 -9.37 5.37 -2.53
CA ALA A 67 -8.89 4.59 -3.67
C ALA A 67 -7.61 3.81 -3.32
N ARG A 68 -6.69 4.45 -2.58
CA ARG A 68 -5.53 3.78 -2.02
C ARG A 68 -5.96 2.67 -1.06
N ASN A 69 -6.76 2.97 -0.05
CA ASN A 69 -7.17 1.97 0.93
C ASN A 69 -7.92 0.81 0.29
N GLU A 70 -8.61 0.98 -0.83
CA GLU A 70 -9.23 -0.10 -1.58
C GLU A 70 -8.19 -0.98 -2.29
N LEU A 71 -7.21 -0.38 -2.98
CA LEU A 71 -6.10 -1.09 -3.62
C LEU A 71 -5.18 -1.80 -2.62
N TYR A 72 -4.95 -1.18 -1.47
CA TYR A 72 -4.00 -1.64 -0.46
C TYR A 72 -4.68 -2.33 0.74
N ASN A 73 -6.02 -2.34 0.84
CA ASN A 73 -6.69 -3.30 1.75
C ASN A 73 -6.43 -4.74 1.30
N ASP A 74 -6.14 -4.94 0.01
CA ASP A 74 -5.62 -6.20 -0.54
C ASP A 74 -4.21 -6.51 -0.01
N GLU A 75 -3.47 -5.56 0.58
CA GLU A 75 -2.21 -5.88 1.28
C GLU A 75 -2.46 -6.73 2.55
N SER A 76 -3.67 -6.68 3.15
CA SER A 76 -4.04 -7.65 4.20
C SER A 76 -4.04 -9.09 3.66
N LEU A 77 -4.46 -9.29 2.41
CA LEU A 77 -4.36 -10.58 1.70
C LEU A 77 -2.89 -10.91 1.37
N SER A 78 -2.05 -9.92 1.07
CA SER A 78 -0.61 -10.15 0.86
C SER A 78 0.10 -10.67 2.13
N PHE A 79 -0.35 -10.26 3.32
CA PHE A 79 0.16 -10.81 4.58
C PHE A 79 -0.45 -12.18 4.93
N ASP A 80 -1.67 -12.47 4.50
CA ASP A 80 -2.23 -13.81 4.61
C ASP A 80 -1.45 -14.82 3.76
N GLN A 81 -0.95 -14.42 2.59
CA GLN A 81 0.00 -15.25 1.81
C GLN A 81 1.32 -15.48 2.55
N LEU A 82 1.85 -14.46 3.24
CA LEU A 82 3.07 -14.59 4.05
C LEU A 82 2.87 -15.57 5.22
N ARG A 83 1.69 -15.60 5.83
CA ARG A 83 1.32 -16.56 6.88
C ARG A 83 1.23 -17.98 6.36
N TRP A 84 0.55 -18.18 5.24
CA TRP A 84 0.52 -19.49 4.59
C TRP A 84 1.93 -19.99 4.27
N TYR A 85 2.78 -19.12 3.70
CA TYR A 85 4.17 -19.46 3.43
C TYR A 85 4.96 -19.77 4.71
N PHE A 86 4.76 -19.00 5.79
CA PHE A 86 5.37 -19.26 7.09
C PHE A 86 5.02 -20.67 7.59
N ASP A 87 3.74 -21.03 7.55
CA ASP A 87 3.27 -22.33 8.02
C ASP A 87 3.86 -23.48 7.18
N GLU A 88 3.88 -23.34 5.86
CA GLU A 88 4.48 -24.34 4.97
C GLU A 88 6.01 -24.43 5.14
N ALA A 89 6.71 -23.30 5.20
CA ALA A 89 8.15 -23.26 5.37
C ALA A 89 8.57 -23.90 6.71
N ARG A 90 7.81 -23.69 7.78
CA ARG A 90 8.01 -24.31 9.09
C ARG A 90 7.75 -25.82 9.07
N LYS A 91 6.73 -26.28 8.34
CA LYS A 91 6.46 -27.73 8.17
C LYS A 91 7.58 -28.44 7.43
N VAL A 92 8.06 -27.84 6.33
CA VAL A 92 9.09 -28.43 5.46
C VAL A 92 10.47 -28.37 6.11
N ASN A 93 10.73 -27.39 6.99
CA ASN A 93 12.04 -27.18 7.60
C ASN A 93 11.94 -27.14 9.14
N PRO A 94 11.68 -28.27 9.82
CA PRO A 94 11.40 -28.30 11.26
C PRO A 94 12.58 -27.83 12.12
N ASP A 95 13.82 -28.01 11.67
CA ASP A 95 15.03 -27.60 12.38
C ASP A 95 15.43 -26.13 12.11
N SER A 96 14.69 -25.45 11.24
CA SER A 96 14.93 -24.03 10.94
C SER A 96 14.23 -23.14 11.96
N HIS A 97 14.81 -21.97 12.23
CA HIS A 97 14.21 -20.97 13.11
C HIS A 97 13.40 -19.98 12.29
N LEU A 98 12.06 -20.06 12.38
CA LEU A 98 11.13 -19.14 11.74
C LEU A 98 10.29 -18.46 12.82
N GLU A 99 10.17 -17.13 12.74
CA GLU A 99 9.33 -16.33 13.64
C GLU A 99 8.52 -15.30 12.82
N ILE A 100 7.23 -15.15 13.15
CA ILE A 100 6.37 -14.12 12.58
C ILE A 100 5.62 -13.40 13.70
N ASP A 101 5.65 -12.07 13.69
CA ASP A 101 4.94 -11.20 14.62
C ASP A 101 3.98 -10.28 13.87
N TYR A 102 2.76 -10.20 14.36
CA TYR A 102 1.70 -9.34 13.83
C TYR A 102 0.79 -8.87 14.98
N ASP A 103 0.18 -7.71 14.79
CA ASP A 103 -0.82 -7.18 15.72
C ASP A 103 -2.14 -7.92 15.53
N HIS A 104 -2.66 -8.55 16.59
CA HIS A 104 -3.93 -9.28 16.54
C HIS A 104 -5.15 -8.38 16.41
N GLU A 105 -5.11 -7.14 16.90
CA GLU A 105 -6.23 -6.21 16.84
C GLU A 105 -6.27 -5.45 15.52
N SER A 106 -5.13 -4.88 15.11
CA SER A 106 -5.05 -4.15 13.85
C SER A 106 -4.84 -5.06 12.62
N ARG A 107 -4.55 -6.35 12.84
CA ARG A 107 -4.18 -7.35 11.81
C ARG A 107 -2.98 -6.92 10.96
N LEU A 108 -2.15 -6.00 11.48
CA LEU A 108 -0.99 -5.47 10.78
C LEU A 108 0.25 -6.32 11.06
N PHE A 109 1.01 -6.59 10.01
CA PHE A 109 2.31 -7.25 10.10
C PHE A 109 3.35 -6.38 10.81
N LYS A 110 4.15 -6.98 11.70
CA LYS A 110 5.25 -6.29 12.40
C LYS A 110 6.62 -6.78 11.94
N ARG A 111 6.84 -8.10 11.97
CA ARG A 111 8.16 -8.70 11.70
C ARG A 111 8.04 -10.13 11.19
N TYR A 112 8.97 -10.50 10.32
CA TYR A 112 9.21 -11.86 9.88
C TYR A 112 10.71 -12.14 9.99
N PHE A 113 11.07 -13.24 10.61
CA PHE A 113 12.44 -13.71 10.73
C PHE A 113 12.53 -15.15 10.25
N VAL A 114 13.57 -15.45 9.48
CA VAL A 114 13.86 -16.80 9.01
C VAL A 114 15.37 -17.05 9.07
N ALA A 115 15.75 -18.16 9.69
CA ALA A 115 17.09 -18.72 9.64
C ALA A 115 16.97 -20.22 9.39
N PHE A 116 17.31 -20.64 8.16
CA PHE A 116 17.26 -22.05 7.81
C PHE A 116 18.32 -22.85 8.55
N TYR A 117 18.02 -24.11 8.88
CA TYR A 117 18.93 -25.00 9.60
C TYR A 117 20.29 -25.11 8.91
N ALA A 118 20.30 -25.23 7.58
CA ALA A 118 21.52 -25.26 6.78
C ALA A 118 22.37 -23.98 6.98
N CYS A 119 21.72 -22.81 7.08
CA CYS A 119 22.39 -21.55 7.35
C CYS A 119 22.92 -21.49 8.79
N ILE A 120 22.13 -21.92 9.78
CA ILE A 120 22.55 -21.97 11.20
C ILE A 120 23.76 -22.90 11.36
N TYR A 121 23.68 -24.10 10.78
CA TYR A 121 24.75 -25.09 10.83
C TYR A 121 26.00 -24.61 10.10
N GLY A 122 25.85 -24.09 8.88
CA GLY A 122 26.95 -23.54 8.09
C GLY A 122 27.63 -22.35 8.78
N PHE A 123 26.87 -21.52 9.50
CA PHE A 123 27.40 -20.37 10.23
C PHE A 123 28.44 -20.76 11.28
N ASN A 124 28.29 -21.92 11.95
CA ASN A 124 29.28 -22.42 12.91
C ASN A 124 30.66 -22.70 12.28
N HIS A 125 30.71 -22.86 10.96
CA HIS A 125 31.93 -23.14 10.21
C HIS A 125 32.44 -21.92 9.43
N CYS A 126 31.69 -20.81 9.41
CA CYS A 126 32.12 -19.58 8.79
C CYS A 126 33.05 -18.78 9.72
N LYS A 127 33.98 -18.02 9.13
CA LYS A 127 34.69 -16.98 9.89
C LYS A 127 33.66 -15.96 10.39
N PRO A 128 33.78 -15.48 11.65
CA PRO A 128 32.85 -14.52 12.23
C PRO A 128 33.02 -13.14 11.60
N MET A 129 32.51 -12.97 10.37
CA MET A 129 32.32 -11.69 9.71
C MET A 129 30.83 -11.52 9.43
N LEU A 130 30.20 -10.66 10.21
CA LEU A 130 28.78 -10.35 10.07
C LEU A 130 28.63 -9.12 9.19
N PHE A 131 28.10 -9.30 7.98
CA PHE A 131 27.61 -8.20 7.17
C PHE A 131 26.09 -8.12 7.31
N LEU A 132 25.61 -6.99 7.79
CA LEU A 132 24.18 -6.66 7.84
C LEU A 132 23.88 -5.77 6.64
N ASP A 133 23.17 -6.31 5.66
CA ASP A 133 22.66 -5.53 4.54
C ASP A 133 21.22 -5.11 4.83
N GLU A 134 20.93 -3.83 4.66
CA GLU A 134 19.62 -3.24 4.89
C GLU A 134 19.05 -2.75 3.57
N THR A 135 17.96 -3.38 3.13
CA THR A 135 17.22 -2.98 1.95
C THR A 135 15.85 -2.45 2.34
N PHE A 136 15.50 -1.26 1.85
CA PHE A 136 14.19 -0.66 2.11
C PHE A 136 13.13 -1.34 1.23
N LEU A 137 12.07 -1.85 1.85
CA LEU A 137 10.91 -2.33 1.11
C LEU A 137 10.17 -1.12 0.52
N LYS A 138 9.89 -1.15 -0.78
CA LYS A 138 9.12 -0.11 -1.47
C LYS A 138 7.60 -0.30 -1.26
N SER A 139 7.16 -0.46 -0.03
CA SER A 139 5.74 -0.55 0.35
C SER A 139 5.29 0.67 1.15
N ARG A 140 3.97 0.92 1.23
CA ARG A 140 3.41 2.04 2.01
C ARG A 140 3.75 1.92 3.51
N TYR A 141 3.85 0.69 3.99
CA TYR A 141 4.47 0.36 5.26
C TYR A 141 5.99 0.41 5.08
N LYS A 142 6.65 1.37 5.73
CA LYS A 142 8.11 1.59 5.68
C LYS A 142 8.88 0.42 6.31
N GLY A 143 8.85 -0.75 5.68
CA GLY A 143 9.56 -1.94 6.11
C GLY A 143 11.03 -1.89 5.69
N LYS A 144 11.87 -2.49 6.53
CA LYS A 144 13.29 -2.71 6.24
C LYS A 144 13.52 -4.20 6.22
N LYS A 145 14.08 -4.71 5.13
CA LYS A 145 14.55 -6.09 5.03
C LYS A 145 16.01 -6.10 5.41
N LEU A 146 16.32 -6.81 6.48
CA LEU A 146 17.68 -7.05 6.92
C LEU A 146 18.12 -8.44 6.45
N CYS A 147 19.27 -8.52 5.81
CA CYS A 147 19.90 -9.77 5.43
C CYS A 147 21.25 -9.88 6.13
N LEU A 148 21.54 -11.06 6.67
CA LEU A 148 22.88 -11.39 7.16
C LEU A 148 23.55 -12.27 6.11
N SER A 149 24.70 -11.81 5.61
CA SER A 149 25.52 -12.58 4.68
C SER A 149 26.93 -12.75 5.23
N ASN A 150 27.52 -13.91 4.98
CA ASN A 150 28.93 -14.15 5.21
C ASN A 150 29.67 -13.97 3.87
N SER A 151 30.65 -13.08 3.80
CA SER A 151 31.55 -13.03 2.63
C SER A 151 32.46 -14.24 2.64
N ASN A 152 32.07 -15.27 1.91
CA ASN A 152 33.03 -16.26 1.43
C ASN A 152 33.63 -15.66 0.14
N ALA A 153 34.93 -15.37 0.17
CA ALA A 153 35.71 -15.10 -1.04
C ALA A 153 35.72 -16.33 -1.95
#